data_AF-A0A7X9AI18-F1
#
_entry.id   AF-A0A7X9AI18-F1
#
_cell.length_a   1.000
_cell.length_b   1.000
_cell.length_c   1.000
_cell.angle_alpha   90.00
_cell.angle_beta   90.00
_cell.angle_gamma   90.00
#
_symmetry.space_group_name_H-M   'P 1'
#
loop_
_entity.id
_entity.type
_entity.pdbx_description
1 polymer ?
#
loop_
_entity_poly.entity_id
_entity_poly.type
_entity_poly.pdbx_seq_one_letter_code
_entity_poly.pdbx_strand_id
1 'polypeptide(L)' 'AAETGAVVYTLDPVVTGEAVPGARDAYLEAMRRNLETLKKALG' A
#
# COMPACT_ATOMS: atom_id res chain seq x y z
N ALA A 1 11.41 -14.46 -3.29
CA ALA A 1 10.04 -14.89 -3.66
C ALA A 1 10.07 -16.22 -4.39
N ALA A 2 10.58 -16.28 -5.62
CA ALA A 2 10.65 -17.53 -6.38
C ALA A 2 11.61 -18.57 -5.75
N GLU A 3 12.77 -18.15 -5.25
CA GLU A 3 13.76 -19.04 -4.64
C GLU A 3 13.46 -19.39 -3.18
N THR A 4 12.69 -18.55 -2.49
CA THR A 4 12.40 -18.68 -1.06
C THR A 4 10.99 -19.18 -0.77
N GLY A 5 10.13 -19.29 -1.78
CA GLY A 5 8.69 -19.56 -1.63
C GLY A 5 7.91 -18.44 -0.92
N ALA A 6 8.55 -17.30 -0.62
CA ALA A 6 7.92 -16.21 0.11
C ALA A 6 6.85 -15.52 -0.74
N VAL A 7 5.67 -15.29 -0.14
CA VAL A 7 4.56 -14.55 -0.74
C VAL A 7 4.97 -13.09 -0.95
N VAL A 8 4.68 -12.57 -2.15
CA VAL A 8 4.96 -11.17 -2.50
C VAL A 8 3.72 -10.34 -2.23
N TYR A 9 3.90 -9.28 -1.43
CA TYR A 9 2.89 -8.25 -1.21
C TYR A 9 3.39 -6.93 -1.77
N THR A 10 2.51 -6.18 -2.42
CA THR A 10 2.81 -4.86 -2.99
C THR A 10 2.24 -3.78 -2.09
N LEU A 11 3.04 -2.74 -1.82
CA LEU A 11 2.60 -1.53 -1.15
C LEU A 11 2.60 -0.39 -2.14
N ASP A 12 1.61 0.49 -2.03
CA ASP A 12 1.55 1.72 -2.83
C ASP A 12 2.40 2.80 -2.14
N PRO A 13 3.51 3.27 -2.74
CA PRO A 13 4.36 4.26 -2.11
C PRO A 13 3.75 5.67 -2.04
N VAL A 14 2.59 5.92 -2.69
CA VAL A 14 1.94 7.24 -2.88
C VAL A 14 2.91 8.40 -2.76
N VAL A 15 3.60 8.66 -3.86
CA VAL A 15 4.64 9.71 -3.93
C VAL A 15 4.24 10.88 -4.85
N THR A 16 3.24 10.69 -5.71
CA THR A 16 2.72 11.71 -6.64
C THR A 16 1.25 11.43 -6.97
N GLY A 17 0.40 12.47 -6.92
CA GLY A 17 -1.00 12.38 -7.33
C GLY A 17 -1.52 13.74 -7.80
N GLU A 18 -2.50 13.74 -8.70
CA GLU A 18 -3.14 14.96 -9.19
C GLU A 18 -3.91 15.65 -8.05
N ALA A 19 -3.83 16.98 -7.99
CA ALA A 19 -4.54 17.78 -6.99
C ALA A 19 -6.03 17.94 -7.35
N VAL A 20 -6.77 16.83 -7.34
CA VAL A 20 -8.22 16.78 -7.56
C VAL A 20 -8.97 16.85 -6.24
N PRO A 21 -10.24 17.30 -6.20
CA PRO A 21 -11.01 17.42 -4.95
C PRO A 21 -11.09 16.13 -4.12
N GLY A 22 -11.04 14.96 -4.76
CA GLY A 22 -11.03 13.65 -4.10
C GLY A 22 -9.66 13.20 -3.55
N ALA A 23 -8.58 13.95 -3.83
CA ALA A 23 -7.22 13.56 -3.46
C ALA A 23 -6.80 14.02 -2.06
N ARG A 24 -7.64 14.79 -1.35
CA ARG A 24 -7.31 15.35 -0.03
C ARG A 24 -6.82 14.31 0.97
N ASP A 25 -7.46 13.14 0.96
CA ASP A 25 -7.14 12.04 1.88
C ASP A 25 -6.42 10.87 1.18
N ALA A 26 -5.99 11.04 -0.08
CA ALA A 26 -5.41 9.96 -0.88
C ALA A 26 -4.19 9.32 -0.22
N TYR A 27 -3.33 10.12 0.41
CA TYR A 27 -2.21 9.63 1.20
C TYR A 27 -2.66 8.73 2.36
N LEU A 28 -3.65 9.18 3.14
CA LEU A 28 -4.16 8.43 4.29
C LEU A 28 -4.84 7.13 3.85
N GLU A 29 -5.61 7.16 2.77
CA GLU A 29 -6.26 5.98 2.21
C GLU A 29 -5.25 4.93 1.72
N ALA A 30 -4.19 5.36 1.04
CA ALA A 30 -3.12 4.45 0.63
C ALA A 30 -2.37 3.86 1.83
N MET A 31 -2.07 4.67 2.85
CA MET A 31 -1.43 4.17 4.07
C MET A 31 -2.33 3.17 4.82
N ARG A 32 -3.65 3.38 4.87
CA ARG A 32 -4.60 2.41 5.41
C ARG A 32 -4.56 1.08 4.65
N ARG A 33 -4.57 1.11 3.31
CA ARG A 33 -4.47 -0.10 2.48
C ARG A 33 -3.13 -0.82 2.65
N ASN A 34 -2.04 -0.07 2.78
CA ASN A 34 -0.72 -0.63 3.05
C ASN A 34 -0.67 -1.29 4.43
N LEU A 35 -1.25 -0.67 5.46
CA LEU A 35 -1.33 -1.26 6.79
C LEU A 35 -2.07 -2.60 6.78
N GLU A 36 -3.20 -2.69 6.07
CA GLU A 36 -3.93 -3.95 5.95
C GLU A 36 -3.14 -5.02 5.18
N THR A 37 -2.34 -4.61 4.21
CA THR A 37 -1.42 -5.51 3.49
C THR A 37 -0.31 -6.02 4.41
N LEU A 38 0.27 -5.13 5.23
CA LEU A 38 1.29 -5.49 6.20
C LEU A 38 0.75 -6.45 7.28
N LYS A 39 -0.44 -6.19 7.82
CA LYS A 39 -1.08 -7.11 8.78
C LYS A 39 -1.24 -8.51 8.21
N LYS A 40 -1.70 -8.64 6.96
CA LYS A 40 -1.82 -9.93 6.27
C LYS A 40 -0.47 -10.63 6.09
N ALA A 41 0.60 -9.88 5.86
CA ALA A 41 1.94 -10.42 5.68
C ALA A 41 2.61 -10.84 7.00
N LEU A 42 2.25 -10.19 8.11
CA LEU A 42 2.88 -10.39 9.42
C LEU A 42 2.13 -11.39 10.33
N GLY A 43 0.83 -11.61 10.10
CA GLY A 43 0.00 -12.50 10.92
C GLY A 43 -0.65 -11.78 12.10
#